data_AF-A0A644YQS5-F1
#
_entry.id   AF-A0A644YQS5-F1
#
_cell.length_a   1.000
_cell.length_b   1.000
_cell.length_c   1.000
_cell.angle_alpha   90.00
_cell.angle_beta   90.00
_cell.angle_gamma   90.00
#
_symmetry.space_group_name_H-M   'P 1'
#
loop_
_entity.id
_entity.type
_entity.pdbx_description
1 polymer ?
#
loop_
_entity_poly.entity_id
_entity_poly.type
_entity_poly.pdbx_seq_one_letter_code
_entity_poly.pdbx_strand_id
1 'polypeptide(L)' 'MFQVPANKIGYAGNGGPFSLVELKVIQEIITLSVFAVFSLLVFKNESLKTNHIIAFVFIILAVYFMFKK' A
#
# COMPACT_ATOMS: atom_id res chain seq x y z
N MET A 1 20.26 9.14 4.49
CA MET A 1 21.41 8.46 3.85
C MET A 1 21.13 7.01 3.46
N PHE A 2 20.02 6.39 3.87
CA PHE A 2 19.61 5.07 3.36
C PHE A 2 18.13 5.09 3.01
N GLN A 3 17.83 5.33 1.73
CA GLN A 3 16.49 5.15 1.17
C GLN A 3 16.55 4.01 0.18
N VAL A 4 15.50 3.19 0.16
CA VAL A 4 15.31 2.17 -0.87
C VAL A 4 15.33 2.87 -2.24
N PRO A 5 16.00 2.32 -3.27
CA PRO A 5 16.14 2.99 -4.57
C PRO A 5 14.81 3.50 -5.15
N ALA A 6 13.72 2.76 -4.97
CA ALA A 6 12.37 3.18 -5.38
C ALA A 6 11.92 4.49 -4.71
N ASN A 7 12.16 4.64 -3.41
CA ASN A 7 11.80 5.86 -2.66
C ASN A 7 12.67 7.02 -3.10
N LYS A 8 13.94 6.75 -3.44
CA LYS A 8 14.86 7.78 -3.93
C LYS A 8 14.42 8.32 -5.30
N ILE A 9 14.02 7.45 -6.22
CA ILE A 9 13.58 7.81 -7.58
C ILE A 9 12.21 8.50 -7.56
N GLY A 10 11.28 8.00 -6.74
CA GLY A 10 9.91 8.54 -6.68
C GLY A 10 9.77 9.84 -5.89
N TYR A 11 10.79 10.26 -5.13
CA TYR A 11 10.70 11.40 -4.23
C TYR A 11 10.79 12.75 -4.96
N ALA A 12 9.86 13.65 -4.66
CA ALA A 12 9.77 15.01 -5.20
C ALA A 12 11.07 15.81 -5.04
N GLY A 13 11.77 15.66 -3.91
CA GLY A 13 13.06 16.33 -3.69
C GLY A 13 14.18 15.84 -4.63
N ASN A 14 13.99 14.72 -5.33
CA ASN A 14 14.92 14.14 -6.30
C ASN A 14 14.38 14.16 -7.75
N GLY A 15 13.30 14.92 -8.02
CA GLY A 15 12.67 15.01 -9.34
C GLY A 15 11.59 13.95 -9.63
N GLY A 16 11.20 13.15 -8.63
CA GLY A 16 10.06 12.24 -8.72
C GLY A 16 8.71 12.95 -8.48
N PRO A 17 7.58 12.25 -8.65
CA PRO A 17 6.26 12.88 -8.55
C PRO A 17 5.65 12.89 -7.13
N PHE A 18 6.26 12.22 -6.14
CA PHE A 18 5.61 11.95 -4.84
C PHE A 18 6.39 12.51 -3.64
N SER A 19 5.68 12.94 -2.61
CA SER A 19 6.26 13.24 -1.29
C SER A 19 6.74 11.96 -0.56
N LEU A 20 7.55 12.12 0.49
CA LEU A 20 7.99 10.98 1.31
C LEU A 20 6.82 10.20 1.92
N VAL A 21 5.75 10.90 2.30
CA VAL A 21 4.57 10.31 2.93
C VAL A 21 3.79 9.48 1.92
N GLU A 22 3.55 10.02 0.72
CA GLU A 22 2.89 9.28 -0.38
C GLU A 22 3.66 8.02 -0.75
N LEU A 23 4.99 8.11 -0.86
CA LEU A 23 5.83 6.95 -1.13
C LEU A 23 5.71 5.87 -0.06
N LYS A 24 5.69 6.26 1.22
CA LYS A 24 5.55 5.30 2.33
C LYS A 24 4.19 4.60 2.29
N VAL A 25 3.14 5.34 1.99
CA VAL A 25 1.78 4.77 1.91
C VAL A 25 1.66 3.83 0.72
N ILE A 26 2.21 4.17 -0.46
CA ILE A 26 2.27 3.25 -1.60
C ILE A 26 2.95 1.93 -1.20
N GLN A 27 4.07 2.01 -0.46
CA GLN A 27 4.78 0.80 0.02
C GLN A 27 3.92 -0.05 0.96
N GLU A 28 3.23 0.55 1.92
CA GLU A 28 2.35 -0.17 2.85
C GLU A 28 1.18 -0.82 2.12
N ILE A 29 0.55 -0.11 1.17
CA ILE A 29 -0.56 -0.65 0.38
C ILE A 29 -0.10 -1.85 -0.46
N ILE A 30 1.05 -1.76 -1.12
CA ILE A 30 1.60 -2.87 -1.91
C ILE A 30 1.89 -4.06 -0.99
N THR A 31 2.54 -3.82 0.15
CA THR A 31 2.90 -4.87 1.12
C THR A 31 1.67 -5.60 1.64
N LEU A 32 0.67 -4.85 2.10
CA LEU A 32 -0.58 -5.40 2.63
C LEU A 32 -1.41 -6.11 1.55
N SER A 33 -1.46 -5.55 0.33
CA SER A 33 -2.20 -6.16 -0.78
C SER A 33 -1.57 -7.48 -1.23
N VAL A 34 -0.24 -7.52 -1.40
CA VAL A 34 0.48 -8.75 -1.74
C VAL A 34 0.31 -9.79 -0.64
N PHE A 35 0.45 -9.39 0.62
CA PHE A 35 0.25 -10.29 1.76
C PHE A 35 -1.17 -10.84 1.84
N ALA A 36 -2.19 -10.01 1.63
CA ALA A 36 -3.59 -10.42 1.62
C ALA A 36 -3.88 -11.42 0.48
N VAL A 37 -3.43 -11.14 -0.75
CA VAL A 37 -3.59 -12.06 -1.89
C VAL A 37 -2.85 -13.37 -1.64
N PHE A 38 -1.61 -13.31 -1.16
CA PHE A 38 -0.82 -14.49 -0.82
C PHE A 38 -1.51 -15.34 0.25
N SER A 39 -2.03 -14.70 1.30
CA SER A 39 -2.79 -15.35 2.37
C SER A 39 -3.97 -16.16 1.81
N LEU A 40 -4.77 -15.55 0.94
CA LEU A 40 -5.94 -16.21 0.34
C LEU A 40 -5.57 -17.36 -0.61
N LEU A 41 -4.50 -17.22 -1.39
CA LEU A 41 -4.10 -18.22 -2.38
C LEU A 41 -3.37 -19.42 -1.74
N VAL A 42 -2.53 -19.17 -0.74
CA VAL A 42 -1.67 -20.18 -0.13
C VAL A 42 -2.32 -20.81 1.10
N PHE A 43 -3.00 -20.01 1.94
CA PHE A 43 -3.65 -20.48 3.16
C PHE A 43 -5.15 -20.68 2.91
N LYS A 44 -5.50 -21.76 2.21
CA LYS A 44 -6.87 -22.11 1.81
C LYS A 44 -7.89 -22.30 2.96
N ASN A 45 -7.43 -22.36 4.21
CA ASN A 45 -8.28 -22.48 5.40
C ASN A 45 -8.66 -21.13 6.04
N GLU A 46 -8.12 -20.01 5.56
CA GLU A 46 -8.59 -18.68 5.94
C GLU A 46 -9.79 -18.30 5.07
N SER A 47 -11.00 -18.55 5.59
CA SER A 47 -12.24 -18.08 4.97
C SER A 47 -12.23 -16.54 4.93
N LEU A 48 -12.61 -15.94 3.79
CA LEU A 48 -12.86 -14.51 3.68
C LEU A 48 -13.99 -14.08 4.64
N LYS A 49 -13.60 -13.68 5.85
CA LYS A 49 -14.46 -13.05 6.85
C LYS A 49 -14.81 -11.63 6.40
N THR A 50 -15.99 -11.17 6.78
CA THR A 50 -16.49 -9.80 6.51
C THR A 50 -15.49 -8.72 6.89
N ASN A 51 -14.71 -8.93 7.96
CA ASN A 51 -13.66 -8.01 8.40
C ASN A 51 -12.58 -7.76 7.33
N HIS A 52 -12.25 -8.74 6.49
CA HIS A 52 -11.29 -8.56 5.39
C HIS A 52 -11.85 -7.68 4.28
N ILE A 53 -13.15 -7.80 3.98
CA ILE A 53 -13.83 -6.95 3.02
C ILE A 53 -13.85 -5.50 3.53
N ILE A 54 -14.19 -5.31 4.80
CA ILE A 54 -14.18 -3.99 5.45
C ILE A 54 -12.76 -3.39 5.44
N ALA A 55 -11.74 -4.18 5.77
CA ALA A 55 -10.35 -3.74 5.71
C ALA A 55 -9.94 -3.33 4.28
N PHE A 56 -10.37 -4.07 3.27
CA PHE A 56 -10.10 -3.74 1.87
C PHE A 56 -10.75 -2.41 1.46
N VAL A 57 -11.99 -2.17 1.88
CA VAL A 57 -12.68 -0.88 1.67
C VAL A 57 -11.92 0.26 2.35
N PHE A 58 -11.45 0.07 3.59
CA PHE A 58 -10.66 1.09 4.28
C PHE A 58 -9.31 1.37 3.60
N ILE A 59 -8.65 0.37 3.02
CA ILE A 59 -7.44 0.57 2.22
C ILE A 59 -7.76 1.45 1.01
N ILE A 60 -8.85 1.16 0.28
CA ILE A 60 -9.28 1.97 -0.87
C ILE A 60 -9.56 3.43 -0.45
N LEU A 61 -10.28 3.62 0.65
CA LEU A 61 -10.55 4.96 1.20
C LEU A 61 -9.26 5.68 1.60
N ALA A 62 -8.33 4.99 2.24
CA ALA A 62 -7.02 5.56 2.61
C ALA A 62 -6.24 6.02 1.37
N VAL A 63 -6.22 5.21 0.30
CA VAL A 63 -5.62 5.61 -0.99
C VAL A 63 -6.33 6.86 -1.53
N TYR A 64 -7.66 6.82 -1.59
CA TYR A 64 -8.45 7.92 -2.12
C TYR A 64 -8.15 9.24 -1.40
N PHE A 65 -8.21 9.28 -0.06
CA PHE A 65 -7.95 10.50 0.70
C PHE A 65 -6.50 10.97 0.63
N MET A 66 -5.55 10.04 0.54
CA MET A 66 -4.13 10.36 0.40
C MET A 66 -3.79 11.06 -0.92
N PHE A 67 -4.43 10.65 -2.02
CA PHE A 67 -4.18 11.20 -3.36
C PHE A 67 -5.24 12.21 -3.81
N LYS A 68 -6.27 12.44 -3.00
CA LYS A 68 -7.26 13.48 -3.24
C LYS A 68 -6.62 14.85 -3.00
N LYS A 69 -6.61 15.67 -4.03
CA LYS A 69 -6.12 17.05 -4.01
C LYS A 69 -7.15 18.02 -3.46
#